data_AF-A0A9P5PPY8-F1
#
_entry.id   AF-A0A9P5PPY8-F1
#
_cell.length_a   1.000
_cell.length_b   1.000
_cell.length_c   1.000
_cell.angle_alpha   90.00
_cell.angle_beta   90.00
_cell.angle_gamma   90.00
#
_symmetry.space_group_name_H-M   'P 1'
#
loop_
_entity.id
_entity.type
_entity.pdbx_description
1 polymer ?
#
loop_
_entity_poly.entity_id
_entity_poly.type
_entity_poly.pdbx_seq_one_letter_code
_entity_poly.pdbx_strand_id
1 'polypeptide(L)'
;MPSLLVELPNDVLFNVIEFLPVPEIFAIRVTCKRFQTLTKHRHVWTAVFRRSDHDSFLPVVDLASQTAGDLERILLRACQLDTLWLNPPPDKLSFQRRWSLDSATLGIDISADIHPIEIYLSRYLILLHKRAILVYDILTKHEAFRQNAPDDQEFCCLYDSPKLTRMVMVSETDYFLPFALSNTNTVSMCRITPLGIVTVTDCPEFHFGFEDDVWRSIGHDLAIVNPRDLGQMVQAAHLPSRKVYPISARFMDEPSITFCHALFLPGGHVLLNFIASNPTTGHYFALYHPSDHTLLSTGTLHPSHQGHLAIELTRYDLLSSKISVSDRSTTGLIWLLVNLRRNGNVEACPLCITLQADGHLSFDLAAPSSHRIIWSLNMNMNLTVNLGGRARGIAYYRKKDQGRWHFVLCDVGMDCIGEPLIRTAKIDISEDPHTGVMVALDVCQGRGVSLDHTSGVHILDLVL
;
A
#
# COMPACT_ATOMS: atom_id res chain seq x y z
N MET A 1 23.30 43.11 17.49
CA MET A 1 22.71 43.60 16.23
C MET A 1 21.29 43.08 16.16
N PRO A 2 20.27 43.93 15.89
CA PRO A 2 18.92 43.43 15.64
C PRO A 2 18.95 42.49 14.43
N SER A 3 18.21 41.37 14.54
CA SER A 3 18.16 40.38 13.46
C SER A 3 17.38 40.98 12.28
N LEU A 4 18.04 41.13 11.13
CA LEU A 4 17.44 41.56 9.85
C LEU A 4 16.17 40.76 9.50
N LEU A 5 16.07 39.51 9.97
CA LEU A 5 14.91 38.65 9.76
C LEU A 5 13.64 39.22 10.41
N VAL A 6 13.75 39.89 11.56
CA VAL A 6 12.60 40.43 12.32
C VAL A 6 12.05 41.72 11.70
N GLU A 7 12.73 42.30 10.71
CA GLU A 7 12.28 43.50 10.00
C GLU A 7 11.53 43.18 8.70
N LEU A 8 11.61 41.93 8.23
CA LEU A 8 10.91 41.49 7.02
C LEU A 8 9.39 41.55 7.19
N PRO A 9 8.62 41.81 6.11
CA PRO A 9 7.16 41.69 6.12
C PRO A 9 6.68 40.27 6.47
N ASN A 10 5.48 40.14 7.05
CA ASN A 10 4.93 38.83 7.45
C ASN A 10 4.83 37.85 6.27
N ASP A 11 4.46 38.32 5.08
CA ASP A 11 4.30 37.47 3.89
C ASP A 11 5.63 36.85 3.46
N VAL A 12 6.72 37.63 3.51
CA VAL A 12 8.08 37.13 3.26
C VAL A 12 8.47 36.10 4.32
N LEU A 13 8.12 36.35 5.59
CA LEU A 13 8.39 35.40 6.67
C LEU A 13 7.58 34.11 6.54
N PHE A 14 6.33 34.17 6.07
CA PHE A 14 5.54 32.97 5.79
C PHE A 14 6.21 32.13 4.70
N ASN A 15 6.65 32.76 3.61
CA ASN A 15 7.38 32.08 2.55
C ASN A 15 8.71 31.48 3.04
N VAL A 16 9.43 32.15 3.94
CA VAL A 16 10.65 31.56 4.52
C VAL A 16 10.32 30.36 5.40
N ILE A 17 9.30 30.47 6.27
CA ILE A 17 8.94 29.43 7.24
C ILE A 17 8.42 28.16 6.55
N GLU A 18 7.66 28.27 5.46
CA GLU A 18 7.15 27.09 4.74
C GLU A 18 8.26 26.22 4.13
N PHE A 19 9.45 26.78 3.87
CA PHE A 19 10.62 26.04 3.41
C PHE A 19 11.45 25.42 4.56
N LEU A 20 11.13 25.69 5.82
CA LEU A 20 11.85 25.09 6.95
C LEU A 20 11.34 23.67 7.24
N PRO A 21 12.20 22.69 7.51
CA PRO A 21 11.80 21.40 8.09
C PRO A 21 11.01 21.59 9.39
N VAL A 22 10.13 20.63 9.70
CA VAL A 22 9.27 20.68 10.90
C VAL A 22 10.05 21.01 12.19
N PRO A 23 11.21 20.37 12.50
CA PRO A 23 11.98 20.70 13.70
C PRO A 23 12.48 22.16 13.74
N GLU A 24 12.85 22.73 12.59
CA GLU A 24 13.32 24.11 12.48
C GLU A 24 12.19 25.12 12.69
N ILE A 25 10.96 24.79 12.29
CA ILE A 25 9.77 25.58 12.59
C ILE A 25 9.54 25.66 14.11
N PHE A 26 9.75 24.57 14.84
CA PHE A 26 9.69 24.59 16.30
C PHE A 26 10.85 25.37 16.93
N ALA A 27 12.06 25.27 16.36
CA ALA A 27 13.21 26.04 16.82
C ALA A 27 12.99 27.55 16.64
N ILE A 28 12.50 28.01 15.48
CA ILE A 28 12.24 29.44 15.25
C ILE A 28 11.07 29.95 16.10
N ARG A 29 10.06 29.11 16.37
CA ARG A 29 8.90 29.44 17.21
C ARG A 29 9.28 29.91 18.62
N VAL A 30 10.34 29.35 19.21
CA VAL A 30 10.77 29.69 20.58
C VAL A 30 11.67 30.93 20.65
N THR A 31 12.03 31.53 19.50
CA THR A 31 12.95 32.69 19.48
C THR A 31 12.29 34.00 19.85
N CYS A 32 11.06 34.28 19.37
CA CYS A 32 10.33 35.50 19.71
C CYS A 32 8.81 35.36 19.51
N LYS A 33 8.02 36.25 20.13
CA LYS A 33 6.54 36.27 20.05
C LYS A 33 6.01 36.38 18.61
N ARG A 34 6.73 37.09 17.73
CA ARG A 34 6.34 37.25 16.32
C ARG A 34 6.39 35.90 15.59
N PHE A 35 7.50 35.18 15.67
CA PHE A 35 7.61 33.84 15.10
C PHE A 35 6.70 32.83 15.78
N GLN A 36 6.48 32.97 17.09
CA GLN A 36 5.49 32.14 17.79
C GLN A 36 4.08 32.28 17.19
N THR A 37 3.71 33.49 16.78
CA THR A 37 2.41 33.77 16.15
C THR A 37 2.38 33.26 14.70
N LEU A 38 3.40 33.57 13.91
CA LEU A 38 3.47 33.18 12.50
C LEU A 38 3.49 31.67 12.31
N THR A 39 4.30 30.95 13.09
CA THR A 39 4.41 29.47 13.02
C THR A 39 3.16 28.73 13.49
N LYS A 40 2.14 29.41 14.02
CA LYS A 40 0.85 28.81 14.38
C LYS A 40 -0.23 29.03 13.32
N HIS A 41 0.09 29.78 12.26
CA HIS A 41 -0.87 30.05 11.19
C HIS A 41 -1.12 28.80 10.36
N ARG A 42 -2.40 28.50 10.05
CA ARG A 42 -2.79 27.29 9.30
C ARG A 42 -2.13 27.20 7.92
N HIS A 43 -1.93 28.35 7.26
CA HIS A 43 -1.24 28.45 5.98
C HIS A 43 0.12 27.74 6.01
N VAL A 44 0.95 28.02 7.04
CA VAL A 44 2.29 27.45 7.18
C VAL A 44 2.21 25.93 7.20
N TRP A 45 1.37 25.36 8.07
CA TRP A 45 1.27 23.91 8.21
C TRP A 45 0.65 23.23 6.99
N THR A 46 -0.24 23.92 6.28
CA THR A 46 -0.78 23.41 5.00
C THR A 46 0.29 23.35 3.92
N ALA A 47 1.12 24.39 3.80
CA ALA A 47 2.24 24.44 2.86
C ALA A 47 3.31 23.38 3.19
N VAL A 48 3.68 23.27 4.47
CA VAL A 48 4.62 22.26 4.96
C VAL A 48 4.08 20.85 4.73
N PHE A 49 2.79 20.59 4.98
CA PHE A 49 2.16 19.29 4.73
C PHE A 49 2.29 18.89 3.26
N ARG A 50 1.85 19.76 2.34
CA ARG A 50 1.89 19.49 0.90
C ARG A 50 3.31 19.21 0.40
N ARG A 51 4.29 19.94 0.92
CA ARG A 51 5.70 19.71 0.58
C ARG A 51 6.21 18.38 1.15
N SER A 52 5.90 18.08 2.41
CA SER A 52 6.36 16.87 3.10
C SER A 52 5.71 15.58 2.58
N ASP A 53 4.59 15.66 1.87
CA ASP A 53 3.88 14.50 1.31
C ASP A 53 4.75 13.66 0.35
N HIS A 54 5.75 14.30 -0.26
CA HIS A 54 6.74 13.62 -1.10
C HIS A 54 7.83 12.90 -0.31
N ASP A 55 8.31 13.47 0.79
CA ASP A 55 9.50 12.98 1.49
C ASP A 55 9.18 12.09 2.70
N SER A 56 7.99 12.26 3.28
CA SER A 56 7.51 11.58 4.49
C SER A 56 6.32 10.67 4.19
N PHE A 57 5.96 9.84 5.17
CA PHE A 57 4.78 8.99 5.12
C PHE A 57 3.66 9.66 5.90
N LEU A 58 2.84 10.44 5.19
CA LEU A 58 1.73 11.18 5.78
C LEU A 58 0.41 10.39 5.67
N PRO A 59 -0.48 10.48 6.66
CA PRO A 59 -1.83 9.94 6.52
C PRO A 59 -2.63 10.76 5.50
N VAL A 60 -3.51 10.09 4.76
CA VAL A 60 -4.50 10.77 3.90
C VAL A 60 -5.48 11.53 4.78
N VAL A 61 -5.57 12.85 4.58
CA VAL A 61 -6.47 13.74 5.34
C VAL A 61 -7.11 14.77 4.42
N ASP A 62 -8.37 15.12 4.68
CA ASP A 62 -8.98 16.31 4.07
C ASP A 62 -8.35 17.57 4.68
N LEU A 63 -7.42 18.18 3.95
CA LEU A 63 -6.74 19.40 4.39
C LEU A 63 -7.73 20.51 4.74
N ALA A 64 -8.87 20.61 4.05
CA ALA A 64 -9.85 21.67 4.28
C ALA A 64 -10.47 21.58 5.69
N SER A 65 -10.69 20.36 6.20
CA SER A 65 -11.25 20.12 7.52
C SER A 65 -10.21 20.19 8.66
N GLN A 66 -8.91 20.12 8.36
CA GLN A 66 -7.87 20.11 9.41
C GLN A 66 -7.59 21.51 9.97
N THR A 67 -7.44 21.57 11.31
CA THR A 67 -6.93 22.78 11.97
C THR A 67 -5.40 22.87 11.86
N ALA A 68 -4.84 24.05 12.14
CA ALA A 68 -3.38 24.20 12.20
C ALA A 68 -2.72 23.23 13.20
N GLY A 69 -3.37 23.02 14.36
CA GLY A 69 -2.86 22.11 15.39
C GLY A 69 -2.92 20.65 14.98
N ASP A 70 -3.90 20.25 14.17
CA ASP A 70 -4.00 18.88 13.66
C ASP A 70 -2.90 18.60 12.63
N LEU A 71 -2.69 19.51 11.68
CA LEU A 71 -1.60 19.40 10.69
C LEU A 71 -0.23 19.40 11.37
N GLU A 72 -0.01 20.29 12.35
CA GLU A 72 1.21 20.32 13.15
C GLU A 72 1.46 18.98 13.85
N ARG A 73 0.43 18.41 14.49
CA ARG A 73 0.54 17.11 15.19
C ARG A 73 0.87 15.97 14.23
N ILE A 74 0.23 15.95 13.05
CA ILE A 74 0.49 14.93 12.01
C ILE A 74 1.94 15.03 11.54
N LEU A 75 2.40 16.23 11.20
CA LEU A 75 3.76 16.46 10.69
C LEU A 75 4.83 16.19 11.73
N LEU A 76 4.59 16.58 12.98
CA LEU A 76 5.50 16.27 14.08
C LEU A 76 5.60 14.76 14.28
N ARG A 77 4.46 14.05 14.29
CA ARG A 77 4.45 12.58 14.41
C ARG A 77 5.17 11.91 13.25
N ALA A 78 4.94 12.35 12.02
CA ALA A 78 5.64 11.84 10.84
C ALA A 78 7.16 12.04 10.96
N CYS A 79 7.62 13.21 11.42
CA CYS A 79 9.03 13.49 11.65
C CYS A 79 9.64 12.60 12.76
N GLN A 80 8.88 12.31 13.83
CA GLN A 80 9.33 11.41 14.89
C GLN A 80 9.42 9.97 14.38
N LEU A 81 8.42 9.51 13.61
CA LEU A 81 8.47 8.20 12.95
C LEU A 81 9.64 8.12 11.98
N ASP A 82 9.85 9.13 11.14
CA ASP A 82 11.01 9.21 10.24
C ASP A 82 12.32 9.04 11.03
N THR A 83 12.45 9.70 12.17
CA THR A 83 13.63 9.58 13.04
C THR A 83 13.80 8.17 13.59
N LEU A 84 12.72 7.54 14.07
CA LEU A 84 12.75 6.15 14.54
C LEU A 84 13.11 5.16 13.43
N TRP A 85 12.56 5.34 12.23
CA TRP A 85 12.85 4.49 11.07
C TRP A 85 14.29 4.62 10.63
N LEU A 86 14.84 5.84 10.63
CA LEU A 86 16.21 6.12 10.21
C LEU A 86 17.24 5.70 11.26
N ASN A 87 16.89 5.83 12.54
CA ASN A 87 17.76 5.56 13.68
C ASN A 87 17.03 4.68 14.70
N PRO A 88 16.73 3.42 14.33
CA PRO A 88 16.11 2.46 15.23
C PRO A 88 16.99 2.31 16.48
N PRO A 89 16.48 2.58 17.70
CA PRO A 89 17.28 2.38 18.89
C PRO A 89 17.64 0.89 19.01
N PRO A 90 18.93 0.54 19.22
CA PRO A 90 19.41 -0.83 19.14
C PRO A 90 18.71 -1.79 20.10
N ASP A 91 18.22 -1.29 21.24
CA ASP A 91 17.57 -2.09 22.29
C ASP A 91 16.10 -1.68 22.57
N LYS A 92 15.52 -0.73 21.81
CA LYS A 92 14.21 -0.13 22.17
C LYS A 92 13.14 -0.14 21.09
N LEU A 93 13.36 -0.76 19.93
CA LEU A 93 12.22 -1.07 19.06
C LEU A 93 11.45 -2.24 19.66
N SER A 94 10.70 -1.96 20.71
CA SER A 94 9.62 -2.81 21.17
C SER A 94 8.31 -2.21 20.68
N PHE A 95 7.46 -3.08 20.18
CA PHE A 95 6.07 -2.72 20.07
C PHE A 95 5.46 -2.79 21.47
N GLN A 96 4.83 -1.71 21.90
CA GLN A 96 4.02 -1.78 23.10
C GLN A 96 2.68 -2.40 22.71
N ARG A 97 2.42 -3.62 23.21
CA ARG A 97 1.11 -4.26 23.09
C ARG A 97 0.09 -3.35 23.77
N ARG A 98 -0.76 -2.72 22.97
CA ARG A 98 -1.77 -1.77 23.46
C ARG A 98 -3.08 -2.45 23.77
N TRP A 99 -3.40 -3.49 23.01
CA TRP A 99 -4.69 -4.15 23.05
C TRP A 99 -4.60 -5.55 22.43
N SER A 100 -5.28 -6.52 23.05
CA SER A 100 -5.50 -7.85 22.53
C SER A 100 -6.99 -8.10 22.33
N LEU A 101 -7.36 -8.63 21.17
CA LEU A 101 -8.69 -9.16 20.87
C LEU A 101 -8.61 -10.68 20.90
N ASP A 102 -9.11 -11.30 21.97
CA ASP A 102 -9.16 -12.75 22.09
C ASP A 102 -10.32 -13.36 21.28
N SER A 103 -10.32 -14.69 21.13
CA SER A 103 -11.34 -15.42 20.37
C SER A 103 -12.74 -15.24 20.95
N ALA A 104 -12.84 -15.09 22.28
CA ALA A 104 -14.11 -14.82 22.96
C ALA A 104 -14.67 -13.44 22.58
N THR A 105 -13.83 -12.41 22.53
CA THR A 105 -14.21 -11.05 22.14
C THR A 105 -14.58 -10.97 20.67
N LEU A 106 -13.86 -11.70 19.81
CA LEU A 106 -14.16 -11.75 18.38
C LEU A 106 -15.34 -12.67 18.05
N GLY A 107 -15.77 -13.55 18.97
CA GLY A 107 -16.80 -14.55 18.70
C GLY A 107 -16.45 -15.50 17.55
N ILE A 108 -15.15 -15.64 17.23
CA ILE A 108 -14.63 -16.53 16.20
C ILE A 108 -13.41 -17.27 16.73
N ASP A 109 -13.23 -18.52 16.29
CA ASP A 109 -12.04 -19.29 16.61
C ASP A 109 -10.87 -18.77 15.77
N ILE A 110 -9.91 -18.14 16.43
CA ILE A 110 -8.74 -17.53 15.80
C ILE A 110 -7.72 -18.60 15.36
N SER A 111 -7.83 -19.81 15.91
CA SER A 111 -6.88 -20.90 15.66
C SER A 111 -7.01 -21.52 14.28
N ALA A 112 -8.14 -21.31 13.60
CA ALA A 112 -8.36 -21.72 12.23
C ALA A 112 -8.86 -20.53 11.41
N ASP A 113 -8.33 -20.36 10.19
CA ASP A 113 -9.06 -19.70 9.11
C ASP A 113 -9.26 -18.17 9.17
N ILE A 114 -8.41 -17.44 9.89
CA ILE A 114 -8.26 -16.00 9.65
C ILE A 114 -7.41 -15.78 8.39
N HIS A 115 -8.04 -15.17 7.39
CA HIS A 115 -7.46 -14.65 6.15
C HIS A 115 -6.98 -13.19 6.38
N PRO A 116 -6.35 -12.50 5.40
CA PRO A 116 -5.44 -11.39 5.71
C PRO A 116 -6.04 -10.31 6.60
N ILE A 117 -5.26 -9.92 7.60
CA ILE A 117 -5.56 -8.79 8.47
C ILE A 117 -5.12 -7.51 7.79
N GLU A 118 -6.01 -6.53 7.76
CA GLU A 118 -5.72 -5.21 7.22
C GLU A 118 -6.02 -4.09 8.22
N ILE A 119 -5.31 -2.98 8.06
CA ILE A 119 -5.53 -1.76 8.81
C ILE A 119 -5.88 -0.67 7.80
N TYR A 120 -7.06 -0.08 7.95
CA TYR A 120 -7.55 1.00 7.11
C TYR A 120 -7.53 2.32 7.89
N LEU A 121 -6.87 3.34 7.31
CA LEU A 121 -6.68 4.69 7.89
C LEU A 121 -6.18 4.68 9.34
N SER A 122 -5.36 3.68 9.68
CA SER A 122 -4.85 3.46 11.04
C SER A 122 -5.93 3.27 12.11
N ARG A 123 -7.20 3.20 11.74
CA ARG A 123 -8.34 3.28 12.66
C ARG A 123 -9.15 2.01 12.61
N TYR A 124 -9.38 1.46 11.43
CA TYR A 124 -10.22 0.30 11.26
C TYR A 124 -9.35 -0.94 11.07
N LEU A 125 -9.47 -1.88 11.99
CA LEU A 125 -8.91 -3.22 11.86
C LEU A 125 -9.93 -4.09 11.13
N ILE A 126 -9.53 -4.64 9.98
CA ILE A 126 -10.37 -5.49 9.16
C ILE A 126 -9.88 -6.92 9.33
N LEU A 127 -10.77 -7.78 9.83
CA LEU A 127 -10.51 -9.19 10.04
C LEU A 127 -11.40 -9.99 9.09
N LEU A 128 -10.76 -10.79 8.26
CA LEU A 128 -11.41 -11.71 7.35
C LEU A 128 -11.33 -13.11 7.95
N HIS A 129 -12.47 -13.69 8.24
CA HIS A 129 -12.60 -15.07 8.69
C HIS A 129 -13.54 -15.81 7.75
N LYS A 130 -13.33 -17.10 7.53
CA LYS A 130 -14.21 -17.91 6.66
C LYS A 130 -15.70 -17.80 7.01
N ARG A 131 -16.04 -17.48 8.26
CA ARG A 131 -17.44 -17.31 8.69
C ARG A 131 -17.86 -15.89 9.00
N ALA A 132 -16.93 -14.94 9.02
CA ALA A 132 -17.25 -13.57 9.38
C ALA A 132 -16.30 -12.54 8.76
N ILE A 133 -16.85 -11.41 8.34
CA ILE A 133 -16.11 -10.19 8.06
C ILE A 133 -16.32 -9.26 9.23
N LEU A 134 -15.24 -8.87 9.90
CA LEU A 134 -15.28 -7.98 11.07
C LEU A 134 -14.52 -6.69 10.76
N VAL A 135 -15.09 -5.56 11.17
CA VAL A 135 -14.43 -4.26 11.17
C VAL A 135 -14.46 -3.72 12.58
N TYR A 136 -13.29 -3.52 13.17
CA TYR A 136 -13.12 -2.97 14.51
C TYR A 136 -12.55 -1.56 14.43
N ASP A 137 -13.15 -0.63 15.17
CA ASP A 137 -12.54 0.68 15.38
C ASP A 137 -11.53 0.57 16.53
N ILE A 138 -10.25 0.67 16.20
CA ILE A 138 -9.10 0.57 17.11
C ILE A 138 -9.12 1.68 18.17
N LEU A 139 -9.65 2.86 17.83
CA LEU A 139 -9.67 4.00 18.73
C LEU A 139 -10.77 3.86 19.78
N THR A 140 -11.96 3.44 19.36
CA THR A 140 -13.10 3.23 20.27
C THR A 140 -13.08 1.86 20.93
N LYS A 141 -12.28 0.92 20.40
CA LYS A 141 -12.21 -0.49 20.82
C LYS A 141 -13.54 -1.22 20.68
N HIS A 142 -14.36 -0.80 19.71
CA HIS A 142 -15.66 -1.40 19.44
C HIS A 142 -15.70 -2.02 18.05
N GLU A 143 -16.48 -3.09 17.94
CA GLU A 143 -16.88 -3.65 16.64
C GLU A 143 -17.75 -2.60 15.94
N ALA A 144 -17.26 -2.09 14.81
CA ALA A 144 -18.01 -1.16 13.96
C ALA A 144 -18.95 -1.91 13.03
N PHE A 145 -18.58 -3.14 12.62
CA PHE A 145 -19.36 -3.95 11.70
C PHE A 145 -19.03 -5.44 11.83
N ARG A 146 -20.05 -6.27 11.64
CA ARG A 146 -19.94 -7.72 11.47
C ARG A 146 -20.91 -8.20 10.41
N GLN A 147 -20.40 -8.98 9.47
CA GLN A 147 -21.20 -9.78 8.57
C GLN A 147 -20.84 -11.25 8.79
N ASN A 148 -21.81 -12.07 9.20
CA ASN A 148 -21.62 -13.51 9.26
C ASN A 148 -21.97 -14.16 7.91
N ALA A 149 -21.25 -15.22 7.55
CA ALA A 149 -21.64 -16.08 6.46
C ALA A 149 -22.90 -16.87 6.86
N PRO A 150 -23.79 -17.22 5.92
CA PRO A 150 -24.85 -18.20 6.16
C PRO A 150 -24.27 -19.55 6.65
N ASP A 151 -25.03 -20.31 7.42
CA ASP A 151 -24.54 -21.51 8.13
C ASP A 151 -23.86 -22.56 7.22
N ASP A 152 -24.29 -22.67 5.95
CA ASP A 152 -23.77 -23.61 4.96
C ASP A 152 -22.79 -22.98 3.96
N GLN A 153 -22.33 -21.75 4.23
CA GLN A 153 -21.45 -20.99 3.35
C GLN A 153 -20.24 -20.46 4.10
N GLU A 154 -19.16 -20.25 3.35
CA GLU A 154 -17.92 -19.66 3.84
C GLU A 154 -17.59 -18.44 2.99
N PHE A 155 -17.08 -17.38 3.61
CA PHE A 155 -16.42 -16.31 2.88
C PHE A 155 -15.17 -16.87 2.20
N CYS A 156 -15.25 -17.00 0.89
CA CYS A 156 -14.08 -17.13 0.04
C CYS A 156 -13.52 -15.72 -0.15
N CYS A 157 -12.51 -15.40 0.65
CA CYS A 157 -11.70 -14.23 0.37
C CYS A 157 -10.99 -14.50 -0.95
N LEU A 158 -11.17 -13.62 -1.92
CA LEU A 158 -10.60 -13.80 -3.27
C LEU A 158 -9.07 -13.58 -3.30
N TYR A 159 -8.46 -13.50 -2.11
CA TYR A 159 -7.04 -13.33 -1.81
C TYR A 159 -6.41 -14.64 -1.34
N ASP A 160 -6.70 -15.76 -2.01
CA ASP A 160 -6.27 -17.09 -1.56
C ASP A 160 -4.77 -17.39 -1.79
N SER A 161 -3.99 -16.35 -2.12
CA SER A 161 -2.53 -16.44 -2.04
C SER A 161 -2.03 -15.63 -0.85
N PRO A 162 -1.49 -16.26 0.20
CA PRO A 162 -0.73 -15.56 1.27
C PRO A 162 0.54 -14.85 0.74
N LYS A 163 0.72 -14.80 -0.58
CA LYS A 163 1.89 -14.34 -1.32
C LYS A 163 1.56 -13.33 -2.41
N LEU A 164 0.32 -12.83 -2.49
CA LEU A 164 0.00 -11.71 -3.37
C LEU A 164 -0.38 -10.48 -2.56
N THR A 165 0.63 -9.63 -2.54
CA THR A 165 0.73 -8.24 -2.15
C THR A 165 -0.56 -7.44 -2.26
N ARG A 166 -0.91 -6.92 -1.09
CA ARG A 166 -1.75 -5.75 -0.80
C ARG A 166 -1.79 -4.73 -1.93
N MET A 167 -3.00 -4.41 -2.34
CA MET A 167 -3.36 -3.09 -2.82
C MET A 167 -4.79 -2.79 -2.36
N VAL A 168 -4.94 -1.76 -1.53
CA VAL A 168 -6.01 -0.79 -1.67
C VAL A 168 -5.34 0.56 -1.46
N MET A 169 -4.79 1.12 -2.54
CA MET A 169 -4.74 2.59 -2.64
C MET A 169 -6.18 3.02 -2.88
N VAL A 170 -6.82 3.19 -1.73
CA VAL A 170 -8.04 3.94 -1.45
C VAL A 170 -8.07 5.10 -2.45
N SER A 171 -9.08 5.13 -3.33
CA SER A 171 -9.57 6.45 -3.77
C SER A 171 -9.79 7.21 -2.46
N GLU A 172 -9.29 8.44 -2.32
CA GLU A 172 -9.04 9.20 -1.07
C GLU A 172 -10.13 9.17 0.03
N THR A 173 -11.27 8.53 -0.23
CA THR A 173 -12.47 8.44 0.55
C THR A 173 -12.93 7.03 0.95
N ASP A 174 -12.61 5.90 0.30
CA ASP A 174 -13.25 4.61 0.67
C ASP A 174 -12.34 3.38 0.52
N TYR A 175 -12.53 2.40 1.42
CA TYR A 175 -11.94 1.07 1.32
C TYR A 175 -12.94 0.07 0.77
N PHE A 176 -12.54 -0.71 -0.23
CA PHE A 176 -13.38 -1.71 -0.89
C PHE A 176 -12.81 -3.10 -0.64
N LEU A 177 -13.64 -3.98 -0.10
CA LEU A 177 -13.33 -5.36 0.24
C LEU A 177 -14.23 -6.30 -0.57
N PRO A 178 -13.71 -6.92 -1.63
CA PRO A 178 -14.44 -7.93 -2.37
C PRO A 178 -14.52 -9.19 -1.52
N PHE A 179 -15.63 -9.88 -1.59
CA PHE A 179 -15.74 -11.22 -1.04
C PHE A 179 -16.77 -12.00 -1.84
N ALA A 180 -16.67 -13.31 -1.73
CA ALA A 180 -17.69 -14.20 -2.23
C ALA A 180 -18.11 -15.17 -1.14
N LEU A 181 -19.33 -15.68 -1.25
CA LEU A 181 -19.78 -16.81 -0.46
C LEU A 181 -19.48 -18.09 -1.24
N SER A 182 -19.01 -19.11 -0.55
CA SER A 182 -18.76 -20.42 -1.14
C SER A 182 -20.04 -20.93 -1.81
N ASN A 183 -19.87 -21.62 -2.94
CA ASN A 183 -20.97 -22.14 -3.76
C ASN A 183 -21.89 -21.06 -4.38
N THR A 184 -21.53 -19.78 -4.35
CA THR A 184 -22.23 -18.71 -5.06
C THR A 184 -21.36 -18.17 -6.17
N ASN A 185 -21.89 -17.93 -7.38
CA ASN A 185 -21.12 -17.30 -8.46
C ASN A 185 -21.11 -15.76 -8.38
N THR A 186 -21.52 -15.21 -7.23
CA THR A 186 -21.73 -13.78 -7.01
C THR A 186 -20.66 -13.22 -6.12
N VAL A 187 -20.05 -12.11 -6.53
CA VAL A 187 -19.22 -11.31 -5.62
C VAL A 187 -20.05 -10.22 -4.99
N SER A 188 -19.82 -10.04 -3.70
CA SER A 188 -20.29 -8.91 -2.94
C SER A 188 -19.11 -8.01 -2.61
N MET A 189 -19.40 -6.73 -2.48
CA MET A 189 -18.41 -5.70 -2.16
C MET A 189 -18.77 -5.06 -0.83
N CYS A 190 -17.85 -5.12 0.13
CA CYS A 190 -17.92 -4.38 1.38
C CYS A 190 -17.16 -3.05 1.21
N ARG A 191 -17.88 -1.93 1.24
CA ARG A 191 -17.31 -0.58 1.23
C ARG A 191 -17.27 -0.03 2.64
N ILE A 192 -16.09 0.41 3.09
CA ILE A 192 -15.84 1.02 4.39
C ILE A 192 -15.41 2.47 4.16
N THR A 193 -16.22 3.42 4.64
CA THR A 193 -15.95 4.86 4.54
C THR A 193 -14.94 5.31 5.62
N PRO A 194 -14.37 6.53 5.56
CA PRO A 194 -13.43 7.05 6.56
C PRO A 194 -14.11 7.31 7.91
N LEU A 195 -15.45 7.40 7.88
CA LEU A 195 -16.30 7.51 9.05
C LEU A 195 -16.61 6.14 9.68
N GLY A 196 -16.20 5.04 9.04
CA GLY A 196 -16.43 3.67 9.50
C GLY A 196 -17.80 3.14 9.17
N ILE A 197 -18.56 3.86 8.34
CA ILE A 197 -19.82 3.33 7.78
C ILE A 197 -19.44 2.23 6.82
N VAL A 198 -19.98 1.03 7.06
CA VAL A 198 -19.80 -0.14 6.23
C VAL A 198 -21.07 -0.41 5.44
N THR A 199 -20.93 -0.61 4.13
CA THR A 199 -22.04 -0.97 3.23
C THR A 199 -21.65 -2.21 2.46
N VAL A 200 -22.54 -3.20 2.41
CA VAL A 200 -22.36 -4.41 1.61
C VAL A 200 -23.27 -4.32 0.40
N THR A 201 -22.71 -4.53 -0.78
CA THR A 201 -23.43 -4.44 -2.04
C THR A 201 -23.16 -5.70 -2.86
N ASP A 202 -24.22 -6.41 -3.24
CA ASP A 202 -24.08 -7.52 -4.18
C ASP A 202 -23.84 -6.99 -5.59
N CYS A 203 -22.90 -7.63 -6.28
CA CYS A 203 -22.49 -7.29 -7.63
C CYS A 203 -22.71 -8.49 -8.56
N PRO A 204 -23.99 -8.82 -8.88
CA PRO A 204 -24.33 -9.98 -9.71
C PRO A 204 -23.77 -9.89 -11.13
N GLU A 205 -23.47 -8.68 -11.61
CA GLU A 205 -22.78 -8.42 -12.87
C GLU A 205 -21.36 -8.99 -12.95
N PHE A 206 -20.76 -9.32 -11.80
CA PHE A 206 -19.47 -9.98 -11.74
C PHE A 206 -19.69 -11.49 -11.57
N HIS A 207 -19.53 -12.23 -12.67
CA HIS A 207 -19.60 -13.70 -12.66
C HIS A 207 -18.21 -14.30 -12.48
N PHE A 208 -18.11 -15.31 -11.61
CA PHE A 208 -16.86 -16.04 -11.34
C PHE A 208 -17.06 -17.54 -11.46
N GLY A 209 -16.12 -18.21 -12.12
CA GLY A 209 -15.89 -19.64 -11.97
C GLY A 209 -15.03 -19.88 -10.73
N PHE A 210 -15.64 -20.29 -9.61
CA PHE A 210 -14.94 -20.51 -8.33
C PHE A 210 -13.83 -21.57 -8.39
N GLU A 211 -13.89 -22.46 -9.38
CA GLU A 211 -12.89 -23.53 -9.49
C GLU A 211 -11.57 -23.02 -10.11
N ASP A 212 -11.55 -21.86 -10.77
CA ASP A 212 -10.37 -21.45 -11.56
C ASP A 212 -10.11 -19.93 -11.69
N ASP A 213 -11.06 -19.05 -11.34
CA ASP A 213 -10.89 -17.59 -11.46
C ASP A 213 -10.30 -16.96 -10.19
N VAL A 214 -9.16 -16.27 -10.33
CA VAL A 214 -8.45 -15.64 -9.20
C VAL A 214 -8.51 -14.12 -9.36
N TRP A 215 -9.12 -13.41 -8.39
CA TRP A 215 -8.98 -11.96 -8.31
C TRP A 215 -7.53 -11.59 -8.11
N ARG A 216 -7.07 -10.59 -8.86
CA ARG A 216 -5.65 -10.23 -8.84
C ARG A 216 -5.39 -8.95 -8.07
N SER A 217 -6.25 -7.94 -8.21
CA SER A 217 -6.02 -6.64 -7.55
C SER A 217 -7.28 -5.76 -7.57
N ILE A 218 -7.41 -4.89 -6.57
CA ILE A 218 -8.43 -3.81 -6.50
C ILE A 218 -7.78 -2.49 -6.10
N GLY A 219 -8.22 -1.39 -6.70
CA GLY A 219 -7.75 -0.06 -6.38
C GLY A 219 -8.37 0.98 -7.30
N HIS A 220 -8.39 2.25 -6.88
CA HIS A 220 -8.97 3.36 -7.66
C HIS A 220 -10.33 3.02 -8.29
N ASP A 221 -11.24 2.47 -7.49
CA ASP A 221 -12.60 2.09 -7.90
C ASP A 221 -12.67 1.00 -8.99
N LEU A 222 -11.55 0.35 -9.30
CA LEU A 222 -11.41 -0.69 -10.31
C LEU A 222 -11.00 -2.02 -9.68
N ALA A 223 -11.49 -3.08 -10.28
CA ALA A 223 -11.26 -4.46 -9.90
C ALA A 223 -10.72 -5.23 -11.10
N ILE A 224 -9.55 -5.86 -10.98
CA ILE A 224 -8.96 -6.63 -12.07
C ILE A 224 -9.12 -8.13 -11.81
N VAL A 225 -9.80 -8.79 -12.73
CA VAL A 225 -10.10 -10.22 -12.72
C VAL A 225 -9.37 -10.88 -13.90
N ASN A 226 -8.66 -11.97 -13.62
CA ASN A 226 -8.04 -12.79 -14.67
C ASN A 226 -8.73 -14.16 -14.71
N PRO A 227 -9.77 -14.31 -15.54
CA PRO A 227 -10.49 -15.56 -15.67
C PRO A 227 -9.64 -16.60 -16.41
N ARG A 228 -9.39 -17.77 -15.79
CA ARG A 228 -8.52 -18.81 -16.40
C ARG A 228 -9.13 -19.38 -17.68
N ASP A 229 -10.45 -19.44 -17.76
CA ASP A 229 -11.19 -20.09 -18.86
C ASP A 229 -11.37 -19.20 -20.10
N LEU A 230 -11.07 -17.90 -20.01
CA LEU A 230 -11.26 -16.96 -21.12
C LEU A 230 -9.99 -16.69 -21.94
N GLY A 231 -8.92 -17.47 -21.71
CA GLY A 231 -7.67 -17.38 -22.46
C GLY A 231 -6.95 -16.04 -22.24
N GLN A 232 -6.63 -15.32 -23.33
CA GLN A 232 -5.90 -14.04 -23.29
C GLN A 232 -6.81 -12.83 -22.95
N MET A 233 -7.80 -12.98 -22.05
CA MET A 233 -8.72 -11.89 -21.70
C MET A 233 -8.66 -11.62 -20.19
N VAL A 234 -8.36 -10.37 -19.83
CA VAL A 234 -8.48 -9.85 -18.47
C VAL A 234 -9.74 -8.98 -18.41
N GLN A 235 -10.41 -8.90 -17.26
CA GLN A 235 -11.55 -8.02 -17.08
C GLN A 235 -11.22 -6.94 -16.06
N ALA A 236 -11.55 -5.70 -16.36
CA ALA A 236 -11.55 -4.60 -15.43
C ALA A 236 -12.98 -4.22 -15.07
N ALA A 237 -13.33 -4.28 -13.80
CA ALA A 237 -14.64 -3.97 -13.27
C ALA A 237 -14.58 -2.62 -12.55
N HIS A 238 -15.31 -1.61 -13.03
CA HIS A 238 -15.47 -0.35 -12.30
C HIS A 238 -16.57 -0.50 -11.26
N LEU A 239 -16.18 -0.52 -9.98
CA LEU A 239 -17.02 -0.85 -8.84
C LEU A 239 -18.20 0.13 -8.66
N PRO A 240 -18.02 1.46 -8.71
CA PRO A 240 -19.12 2.40 -8.52
C PRO A 240 -20.18 2.30 -9.61
N SER A 241 -19.76 2.14 -10.88
CA SER A 241 -20.70 2.08 -12.01
C SER A 241 -21.13 0.67 -12.39
N ARG A 242 -20.57 -0.37 -11.75
CA ARG A 242 -20.83 -1.78 -12.05
C ARG A 242 -20.58 -2.17 -13.52
N LYS A 243 -19.63 -1.48 -14.18
CA LYS A 243 -19.31 -1.73 -15.59
C LYS A 243 -18.12 -2.67 -15.67
N VAL A 244 -18.21 -3.69 -16.52
CA VAL A 244 -17.11 -4.61 -16.82
C VAL A 244 -16.54 -4.25 -18.18
N TYR A 245 -15.23 -4.08 -18.22
CA TYR A 245 -14.44 -3.78 -19.41
C TYR A 245 -13.54 -4.98 -19.72
N PRO A 246 -13.81 -5.74 -20.79
CA PRO A 246 -12.85 -6.69 -21.33
C PRO A 246 -11.57 -5.97 -21.76
N ILE A 247 -10.45 -6.57 -21.38
CA ILE A 247 -9.08 -6.19 -21.72
C ILE A 247 -8.51 -7.35 -22.52
N SER A 248 -8.37 -7.13 -23.82
CA SER A 248 -7.70 -8.13 -24.65
C SER A 248 -6.22 -8.11 -24.36
N ALA A 249 -5.65 -9.26 -24.06
CA ALA A 249 -4.21 -9.43 -23.92
C ALA A 249 -3.58 -10.02 -25.20
N ARG A 250 -4.31 -9.95 -26.33
CA ARG A 250 -3.88 -10.36 -27.69
C ARG A 250 -2.78 -9.48 -28.29
N PHE A 251 -2.15 -8.61 -27.52
CA PHE A 251 -1.10 -7.72 -28.02
C PHE A 251 0.19 -8.47 -28.40
N MET A 252 0.23 -9.80 -28.24
CA MET A 252 1.43 -10.61 -28.36
C MET A 252 1.18 -11.73 -29.35
N ASP A 253 2.09 -11.90 -30.32
CA ASP A 253 2.12 -13.06 -31.21
C ASP A 253 2.40 -14.38 -30.44
N GLU A 254 2.49 -14.35 -29.10
CA GLU A 254 2.75 -15.49 -28.24
C GLU A 254 1.45 -16.12 -27.67
N PRO A 255 1.27 -17.45 -27.78
CA PRO A 255 -0.03 -18.08 -27.61
C PRO A 255 -0.49 -18.37 -26.17
N SER A 256 0.21 -17.96 -25.10
CA SER A 256 -0.27 -18.27 -23.74
C SER A 256 0.25 -17.34 -22.66
N ILE A 257 -0.61 -16.43 -22.22
CA ILE A 257 -0.46 -15.69 -20.97
C ILE A 257 -0.82 -16.63 -19.84
N THR A 258 0.06 -16.78 -18.86
CA THR A 258 -0.19 -17.58 -17.67
C THR A 258 -0.68 -16.75 -16.50
N PHE A 259 -0.37 -15.46 -16.49
CA PHE A 259 -0.62 -14.62 -15.34
C PHE A 259 -0.77 -13.15 -15.71
N CYS A 260 -1.62 -12.44 -14.96
CA CYS A 260 -1.74 -10.98 -15.03
C CYS A 260 -1.68 -10.43 -13.61
N HIS A 261 -0.81 -9.47 -13.37
CA HIS A 261 -0.77 -8.66 -12.17
C HIS A 261 -1.32 -7.27 -12.48
N ALA A 262 -2.04 -6.67 -11.53
CA ALA A 262 -2.57 -5.32 -11.68
C ALA A 262 -2.04 -4.43 -10.58
N LEU A 263 -1.58 -3.26 -10.97
CA LEU A 263 -0.96 -2.29 -10.09
C LEU A 263 -1.62 -0.92 -10.30
N PHE A 264 -2.25 -0.40 -9.24
CA PHE A 264 -2.94 0.88 -9.29
C PHE A 264 -1.99 2.03 -8.94
N LEU A 265 -1.78 2.90 -9.91
CA LEU A 265 -0.86 4.01 -9.81
C LEU A 265 -1.60 5.27 -9.40
N PRO A 266 -1.01 6.07 -8.49
CA PRO A 266 -1.53 7.39 -8.14
C PRO A 266 -1.81 8.25 -9.37
N GLY A 267 -2.91 9.01 -9.32
CA GLY A 267 -3.48 9.67 -10.50
C GLY A 267 -4.45 8.78 -11.28
N GLY A 268 -4.89 7.67 -10.69
CA GLY A 268 -5.96 6.82 -11.21
C GLY A 268 -5.51 5.79 -12.24
N HIS A 269 -4.25 5.75 -12.67
CA HIS A 269 -3.86 4.82 -13.72
C HIS A 269 -3.81 3.36 -13.22
N VAL A 270 -3.98 2.40 -14.12
CA VAL A 270 -3.79 0.97 -13.84
C VAL A 270 -2.71 0.42 -14.74
N LEU A 271 -1.66 -0.15 -14.15
CA LEU A 271 -0.61 -0.86 -14.85
C LEU A 271 -0.88 -2.36 -14.75
N LEU A 272 -1.17 -2.99 -15.89
CA LEU A 272 -1.29 -4.44 -15.99
C LEU A 272 0.04 -5.03 -16.45
N ASN A 273 0.56 -6.01 -15.72
CA ASN A 273 1.72 -6.80 -16.09
C ASN A 273 1.26 -8.21 -16.49
N PHE A 274 1.45 -8.55 -17.77
CA PHE A 274 1.17 -9.87 -18.31
C PHE A 274 2.45 -10.72 -18.32
N ILE A 275 2.35 -11.95 -17.82
CA ILE A 275 3.42 -12.95 -17.82
C ILE A 275 3.06 -14.06 -18.79
N ALA A 276 3.98 -14.36 -19.71
CA ALA A 276 3.87 -15.50 -20.61
C ALA A 276 4.22 -16.83 -19.93
N SER A 277 3.76 -17.95 -20.48
CA SER A 277 4.06 -19.31 -19.97
C SER A 277 5.55 -19.65 -19.99
N ASN A 278 6.30 -19.03 -20.89
CA ASN A 278 7.74 -19.14 -20.93
C ASN A 278 8.37 -17.93 -20.22
N PRO A 279 8.91 -18.07 -19.00
CA PRO A 279 9.48 -16.95 -18.24
C PRO A 279 10.69 -16.28 -18.92
N THR A 280 11.20 -16.87 -20.01
CA THR A 280 12.26 -16.30 -20.84
C THR A 280 11.75 -15.33 -21.92
N THR A 281 10.44 -15.29 -22.20
CA THR A 281 9.88 -14.50 -23.33
C THR A 281 9.36 -13.11 -22.97
N GLY A 282 9.56 -12.67 -21.72
CA GLY A 282 9.44 -11.27 -21.33
C GLY A 282 8.12 -10.88 -20.66
N HIS A 283 8.13 -9.69 -20.07
CA HIS A 283 6.98 -9.10 -19.37
C HIS A 283 6.41 -7.93 -20.14
N TYR A 284 5.08 -7.86 -20.19
CA TYR A 284 4.37 -6.85 -20.96
C TYR A 284 3.54 -6.00 -20.04
N PHE A 285 3.69 -4.70 -20.19
CA PHE A 285 3.05 -3.73 -19.34
C PHE A 285 2.09 -2.88 -20.16
N ALA A 286 0.89 -2.67 -19.63
CA ALA A 286 -0.14 -1.88 -20.26
C ALA A 286 -0.73 -0.88 -19.25
N LEU A 287 -0.73 0.40 -19.60
CA LEU A 287 -1.23 1.47 -18.74
C LEU A 287 -2.63 1.92 -19.17
N TYR A 288 -3.57 2.04 -18.23
CA TYR A 288 -4.95 2.46 -18.49
C TYR A 288 -5.32 3.68 -17.64
N HIS A 289 -6.16 4.58 -18.17
CA HIS A 289 -6.68 5.74 -17.46
C HIS A 289 -8.22 5.66 -17.29
N PRO A 290 -8.77 5.61 -16.06
CA PRO A 290 -10.20 5.37 -15.82
C PRO A 290 -11.10 6.51 -16.29
N SER A 291 -10.60 7.74 -16.26
CA SER A 291 -11.36 8.95 -16.62
C SER A 291 -11.44 9.18 -18.13
N ASP A 292 -10.86 8.30 -18.95
CA ASP A 292 -11.02 8.38 -20.39
C ASP A 292 -12.44 7.93 -20.79
N HIS A 293 -13.40 8.84 -20.65
CA HIS A 293 -14.82 8.59 -20.91
C HIS A 293 -15.13 8.20 -22.38
N THR A 294 -14.15 8.31 -23.29
CA THR A 294 -14.30 7.79 -24.66
C THR A 294 -14.48 6.26 -24.69
N LEU A 295 -14.02 5.57 -23.63
CA LEU A 295 -14.14 4.12 -23.40
C LEU A 295 -15.58 3.63 -23.18
N LEU A 296 -16.54 4.53 -22.90
CA LEU A 296 -17.93 4.13 -22.65
C LEU A 296 -18.68 3.69 -23.92
N SER A 297 -18.12 3.93 -25.10
CA SER A 297 -18.78 3.65 -26.38
C SER A 297 -18.42 2.30 -27.01
N THR A 298 -17.20 1.78 -26.77
CA THR A 298 -16.69 0.56 -27.43
C THR A 298 -16.87 -0.70 -26.59
N GLY A 299 -17.03 -0.56 -25.27
CA GLY A 299 -17.13 -1.71 -24.36
C GLY A 299 -15.81 -2.48 -24.19
N THR A 300 -14.66 -1.94 -24.62
CA THR A 300 -13.33 -2.53 -24.47
C THR A 300 -12.35 -1.53 -23.90
N LEU A 301 -11.51 -1.95 -22.94
CA LEU A 301 -10.45 -1.10 -22.40
C LEU A 301 -9.22 -1.21 -23.31
N HIS A 302 -8.82 -0.11 -23.93
CA HIS A 302 -7.57 -0.04 -24.69
C HIS A 302 -6.47 0.58 -23.84
N PRO A 303 -5.24 0.04 -23.90
CA PRO A 303 -4.12 0.62 -23.17
C PRO A 303 -3.72 1.95 -23.82
N SER A 304 -3.48 2.93 -22.95
CA SER A 304 -2.92 4.22 -23.35
C SER A 304 -1.42 4.12 -23.69
N HIS A 305 -0.72 3.20 -23.03
CA HIS A 305 0.73 3.02 -23.17
C HIS A 305 1.09 1.54 -23.04
N GLN A 306 2.19 1.14 -23.67
CA GLN A 306 2.71 -0.23 -23.63
C GLN A 306 4.23 -0.25 -23.48
N GLY A 307 4.75 -1.33 -22.91
CA GLY A 307 6.20 -1.57 -22.89
C GLY A 307 6.54 -3.03 -22.60
N HIS A 308 7.78 -3.39 -22.92
CA HIS A 308 8.32 -4.74 -22.80
C HIS A 308 9.58 -4.76 -21.95
N LEU A 309 9.63 -5.67 -20.96
CA LEU A 309 10.78 -5.88 -20.09
C LEU A 309 11.38 -7.26 -20.37
N ALA A 310 12.53 -7.26 -21.03
CA ALA A 310 13.29 -8.46 -21.40
C ALA A 310 14.20 -8.96 -20.26
N ILE A 311 13.61 -9.20 -19.08
CA ILE A 311 14.34 -9.74 -17.91
C ILE A 311 13.61 -10.99 -17.42
N GLU A 312 14.36 -12.04 -17.13
CA GLU A 312 13.84 -13.24 -16.48
C GLU A 312 13.42 -12.90 -15.03
N LEU A 313 12.12 -12.64 -14.82
CA LEU A 313 11.55 -12.53 -13.47
C LEU A 313 10.85 -13.86 -13.14
N THR A 314 11.45 -14.63 -12.24
CA THR A 314 10.89 -15.94 -11.83
C THR A 314 9.70 -15.82 -10.88
N ARG A 315 9.58 -14.69 -10.18
CA ARG A 315 8.49 -14.32 -9.28
C ARG A 315 8.56 -12.81 -9.02
N TYR A 316 7.45 -12.15 -8.69
CA TYR A 316 7.48 -10.78 -8.21
C TYR A 316 6.26 -10.46 -7.36
N ASP A 317 6.45 -9.47 -6.49
CA ASP A 317 5.43 -8.75 -5.74
C ASP A 317 5.58 -7.29 -6.16
N LEU A 318 4.72 -6.78 -7.06
CA LEU A 318 4.86 -5.41 -7.55
C LEU A 318 4.27 -4.45 -6.52
N LEU A 319 5.11 -3.56 -6.00
CA LEU A 319 4.70 -2.43 -5.19
C LEU A 319 4.96 -1.17 -6.01
N SER A 320 3.94 -0.35 -6.26
CA SER A 320 4.08 0.92 -6.99
C SER A 320 4.18 2.12 -6.08
N SER A 321 4.93 3.10 -6.54
CA SER A 321 4.84 4.51 -6.14
C SER A 321 4.11 5.39 -7.15
N LYS A 322 3.80 6.64 -6.75
CA LYS A 322 3.18 7.68 -7.58
C LYS A 322 3.97 8.01 -8.84
N ILE A 323 3.23 8.19 -9.94
CA ILE A 323 3.68 8.85 -11.16
C ILE A 323 3.82 10.36 -10.86
N SER A 324 5.04 10.87 -10.82
CA SER A 324 5.27 12.30 -10.96
C SER A 324 5.24 12.65 -12.45
N VAL A 325 4.11 13.15 -12.95
CA VAL A 325 4.07 13.74 -14.30
C VAL A 325 4.48 15.20 -14.16
N SER A 326 5.71 15.54 -14.53
CA SER A 326 6.10 16.95 -14.65
C SER A 326 5.42 17.55 -15.89
N ASP A 327 4.80 18.71 -15.71
CA ASP A 327 3.76 19.24 -16.60
C ASP A 327 4.26 19.79 -17.96
N ARG A 328 5.49 19.46 -18.41
CA ARG A 328 6.01 19.99 -19.70
C ARG A 328 6.86 19.04 -20.54
N SER A 329 7.27 17.88 -20.04
CA SER A 329 7.98 16.86 -20.84
C SER A 329 8.03 15.54 -20.06
N THR A 330 6.94 14.78 -20.12
CA THR A 330 6.84 13.32 -19.91
C THR A 330 8.08 12.59 -19.40
N THR A 331 8.07 12.27 -18.12
CA THR A 331 8.78 11.14 -17.51
C THR A 331 8.09 10.83 -16.19
N GLY A 332 6.99 10.08 -16.28
CA GLY A 332 6.35 9.50 -15.11
C GLY A 332 7.23 8.39 -14.58
N LEU A 333 7.78 8.54 -13.37
CA LEU A 333 8.70 7.57 -12.79
C LEU A 333 7.96 6.65 -11.81
N ILE A 334 7.91 5.35 -12.10
CA ILE A 334 7.28 4.34 -11.23
C ILE A 334 8.40 3.46 -10.69
N TRP A 335 8.61 3.47 -9.38
CA TRP A 335 9.47 2.47 -8.74
C TRP A 335 8.67 1.21 -8.44
N LEU A 336 9.19 0.09 -8.93
CA LEU A 336 8.70 -1.25 -8.67
C LEU A 336 9.73 -1.98 -7.81
N LEU A 337 9.34 -2.43 -6.63
CA LEU A 337 10.18 -3.40 -5.91
C LEU A 337 9.94 -4.78 -6.52
N VAL A 338 10.95 -5.37 -7.14
CA VAL A 338 10.82 -6.72 -7.72
C VAL A 338 11.48 -7.71 -6.78
N ASN A 339 10.73 -8.73 -6.35
CA ASN A 339 11.21 -9.85 -5.53
C ASN A 339 11.77 -10.96 -6.43
N LEU A 340 13.04 -10.86 -6.82
CA LEU A 340 13.68 -11.88 -7.65
C LEU A 340 14.03 -13.11 -6.81
N ARG A 341 13.58 -14.29 -7.25
CA ARG A 341 14.14 -15.56 -6.75
C ARG A 341 15.29 -16.00 -7.65
N ARG A 342 16.52 -15.72 -7.21
CA ARG A 342 17.74 -16.21 -7.87
C ARG A 342 18.52 -17.09 -6.90
N ASN A 343 18.77 -18.35 -7.29
CA ASN A 343 19.47 -19.33 -6.47
C ASN A 343 18.87 -19.53 -5.06
N GLY A 344 17.56 -19.33 -4.93
CA GLY A 344 16.84 -19.41 -3.65
C GLY A 344 16.84 -18.12 -2.82
N ASN A 345 17.63 -17.11 -3.14
CA ASN A 345 17.55 -15.84 -2.41
C ASN A 345 16.43 -14.96 -2.96
N VAL A 346 15.84 -14.16 -2.07
CA VAL A 346 14.87 -13.10 -2.40
C VAL A 346 15.69 -11.82 -2.54
N GLU A 347 15.75 -11.25 -3.75
CA GLU A 347 16.37 -9.93 -3.98
C GLU A 347 15.28 -8.89 -4.21
N ALA A 348 15.36 -7.76 -3.51
CA ALA A 348 14.61 -6.56 -3.86
C ALA A 348 15.42 -5.74 -4.86
N CYS A 349 14.83 -5.46 -6.02
CA CYS A 349 15.41 -4.52 -6.98
C CYS A 349 14.42 -3.39 -7.26
N PRO A 350 14.82 -2.12 -7.11
CA PRO A 350 14.04 -1.01 -7.60
C PRO A 350 14.13 -1.00 -9.14
N LEU A 351 12.96 -1.10 -9.78
CA LEU A 351 12.78 -1.00 -11.22
C LEU A 351 12.09 0.33 -11.50
N CYS A 352 12.74 1.20 -12.27
CA CYS A 352 12.21 2.48 -12.70
C CYS A 352 11.44 2.28 -14.02
N ILE A 353 10.16 2.63 -14.05
CA ILE A 353 9.39 2.74 -15.29
C ILE A 353 9.30 4.21 -15.65
N THR A 354 9.64 4.54 -16.89
CA THR A 354 9.57 5.91 -17.42
C THR A 354 8.54 5.98 -18.54
N LEU A 355 7.55 6.86 -18.38
CA LEU A 355 6.58 7.21 -19.43
C LEU A 355 7.19 8.22 -20.40
N GLN A 356 7.44 7.80 -21.65
CA GLN A 356 8.00 8.65 -22.70
C GLN A 356 6.94 9.56 -23.34
N ALA A 357 7.39 10.62 -24.01
CA ALA A 357 6.52 11.59 -24.70
C ALA A 357 5.66 10.97 -25.81
N ASP A 358 6.17 9.90 -26.41
CA ASP A 358 5.57 9.19 -27.54
C ASP A 358 4.56 8.11 -27.12
N GLY A 359 4.32 7.95 -25.82
CA GLY A 359 3.40 6.95 -25.31
C GLY A 359 4.05 5.60 -24.96
N HIS A 360 5.38 5.47 -25.06
CA HIS A 360 6.08 4.24 -24.70
C HIS A 360 6.45 4.18 -23.21
N LEU A 361 6.40 2.99 -22.62
CA LEU A 361 6.95 2.72 -21.29
C LEU A 361 8.37 2.15 -21.41
N SER A 362 9.39 2.89 -21.00
CA SER A 362 10.76 2.37 -20.87
C SER A 362 11.05 1.90 -19.45
N PHE A 363 11.96 0.96 -19.32
CA PHE A 363 12.30 0.31 -18.05
C PHE A 363 13.79 0.38 -17.81
N ASP A 364 14.18 1.01 -16.70
CA ASP A 364 15.56 1.08 -16.25
C ASP A 364 15.71 0.33 -14.93
N LEU A 365 16.52 -0.73 -14.94
CA LEU A 365 17.01 -1.32 -13.70
C LEU A 365 18.05 -0.36 -13.10
N ALA A 366 17.88 0.02 -11.83
CA ALA A 366 18.96 0.67 -11.10
C ALA A 366 20.21 -0.24 -11.12
N ALA A 367 21.39 0.34 -11.36
CA ALA A 367 22.59 -0.40 -11.71
C ALA A 367 22.96 -1.54 -10.72
N PRO A 368 23.52 -2.67 -11.19
CA PRO A 368 23.32 -3.96 -10.52
C PRO A 368 24.32 -4.35 -9.40
N SER A 369 25.19 -3.48 -8.87
CA SER A 369 26.37 -3.96 -8.12
C SER A 369 26.53 -3.54 -6.65
N SER A 370 26.01 -2.42 -6.16
CA SER A 370 26.26 -1.96 -4.77
C SER A 370 25.07 -2.04 -3.80
N HIS A 371 23.85 -2.21 -4.31
CA HIS A 371 22.61 -2.09 -3.51
C HIS A 371 21.68 -3.29 -3.66
N ARG A 372 22.23 -4.52 -3.68
CA ARG A 372 21.41 -5.73 -3.59
C ARG A 372 21.22 -6.11 -2.15
N ILE A 373 19.98 -6.28 -1.72
CA ILE A 373 19.72 -7.06 -0.51
C ILE A 373 19.46 -8.49 -0.93
N ILE A 374 20.33 -9.39 -0.44
CA ILE A 374 20.13 -10.82 -0.56
C ILE A 374 19.43 -11.27 0.73
N TRP A 375 18.12 -11.52 0.65
CA TRP A 375 17.37 -12.08 1.76
C TRP A 375 17.31 -13.60 1.67
N SER A 376 17.24 -14.25 2.84
CA SER A 376 17.06 -15.69 2.94
C SER A 376 15.64 -16.13 2.55
N LEU A 377 15.51 -17.40 2.17
CA LEU A 377 14.28 -18.05 1.72
C LEU A 377 13.09 -17.82 2.68
N ASN A 378 11.95 -17.35 2.12
CA ASN A 378 10.60 -17.25 2.75
C ASN A 378 10.30 -16.00 3.60
N MET A 379 10.80 -14.82 3.22
CA MET A 379 10.29 -13.56 3.77
C MET A 379 8.95 -13.17 3.13
N ASN A 380 7.99 -12.81 3.96
CA ASN A 380 6.81 -12.03 3.56
C ASN A 380 7.13 -10.55 3.77
N MET A 381 6.61 -9.69 2.89
CA MET A 381 6.87 -8.25 2.96
C MET A 381 5.56 -7.49 2.93
N ASN A 382 5.52 -6.42 3.71
CA ASN A 382 4.39 -5.54 3.80
C ASN A 382 4.89 -4.11 3.76
N LEU A 383 4.80 -3.48 2.59
CA LEU A 383 5.32 -2.15 2.34
C LEU A 383 4.19 -1.19 1.99
N THR A 384 4.27 0.02 2.52
CA THR A 384 3.52 1.21 2.12
C THR A 384 4.45 2.07 1.28
N VAL A 385 3.93 2.72 0.24
CA VAL A 385 4.71 3.59 -0.63
C VAL A 385 4.17 5.02 -0.55
N ASN A 386 5.03 6.00 -0.36
CA ASN A 386 4.64 7.42 -0.30
C ASN A 386 4.59 8.07 -1.70
N LEU A 387 4.25 9.36 -1.75
CA LEU A 387 4.13 10.08 -3.03
C LEU A 387 5.48 10.34 -3.72
N GLY A 388 6.61 10.20 -3.02
CA GLY A 388 7.94 10.45 -3.55
C GLY A 388 8.66 9.22 -4.10
N GLY A 389 8.05 8.03 -4.11
CA GLY A 389 8.75 6.82 -4.56
C GLY A 389 9.27 5.92 -3.46
N ARG A 390 9.27 6.41 -2.22
CA ARG A 390 9.84 5.72 -1.08
C ARG A 390 8.84 4.72 -0.52
N ALA A 391 9.29 3.50 -0.35
CA ALA A 391 8.57 2.40 0.26
C ALA A 391 9.12 2.12 1.66
N ARG A 392 8.23 2.00 2.65
CA ARG A 392 8.58 1.56 3.99
C ARG A 392 7.67 0.45 4.44
N GLY A 393 8.15 -0.40 5.33
CA GLY A 393 7.30 -1.37 5.97
C GLY A 393 8.06 -2.49 6.63
N ILE A 394 7.43 -3.63 6.83
CA ILE A 394 8.00 -4.76 7.57
C ILE A 394 8.14 -5.96 6.66
N ALA A 395 9.34 -6.51 6.60
CA ALA A 395 9.59 -7.85 6.14
C ALA A 395 9.64 -8.79 7.35
N TYR A 396 9.10 -9.99 7.22
CA TYR A 396 9.10 -10.97 8.29
C TYR A 396 9.32 -12.38 7.79
N TYR A 397 10.05 -13.17 8.57
CA TYR A 397 10.33 -14.57 8.27
C TYR A 397 10.43 -15.39 9.55
N ARG A 398 10.17 -16.69 9.42
CA ARG A 398 10.37 -17.66 10.49
C ARG A 398 11.69 -18.40 10.28
N LYS A 399 12.60 -18.31 11.26
CA LYS A 399 13.86 -19.04 11.19
C LYS A 399 13.62 -20.50 11.58
N LYS A 400 13.98 -21.44 10.71
CA LYS A 400 13.68 -22.88 10.90
C LYS A 400 14.28 -23.47 12.18
N ASP A 401 15.44 -23.00 12.59
CA ASP A 401 16.21 -23.49 13.74
C ASP A 401 15.71 -22.97 15.09
N GLN A 402 15.08 -21.80 15.12
CA GLN A 402 14.63 -21.16 16.37
C GLN A 402 13.11 -21.15 16.53
N GLY A 403 12.36 -21.45 15.46
CA GLY A 403 10.90 -21.35 15.42
C GLY A 403 10.37 -19.92 15.54
N ARG A 404 11.22 -18.95 15.90
CA ARG A 404 10.87 -17.54 16.11
C ARG A 404 10.64 -16.81 14.81
N TRP A 405 9.69 -15.88 14.85
CA TRP A 405 9.53 -14.86 13.82
C TRP A 405 10.58 -13.76 14.02
N HIS A 406 11.13 -13.31 12.91
CA HIS A 406 11.99 -12.16 12.84
C HIS A 406 11.31 -11.12 11.98
N PHE A 407 11.35 -9.87 12.46
CA PHE A 407 10.80 -8.73 11.77
C PHE A 407 11.95 -7.82 11.39
N VAL A 408 11.88 -7.27 10.19
CA VAL A 408 12.87 -6.36 9.63
C VAL A 408 12.11 -5.18 9.09
N LEU A 409 12.30 -4.02 9.69
CA LEU A 409 11.91 -2.76 9.10
C LEU A 409 12.69 -2.58 7.80
N CYS A 410 11.98 -2.27 6.73
CA CYS A 410 12.54 -1.97 5.42
C CYS A 410 12.19 -0.53 5.06
N ASP A 411 13.17 0.20 4.55
CA ASP A 411 13.00 1.51 3.95
C ASP A 411 13.77 1.52 2.63
N VAL A 412 13.05 1.55 1.53
CA VAL A 412 13.55 1.35 0.17
C VAL A 412 13.04 2.49 -0.70
N GLY A 413 13.89 3.14 -1.48
CA GLY A 413 13.44 4.22 -2.36
C GLY A 413 14.61 5.02 -2.88
N MET A 414 14.40 6.33 -3.04
CA MET A 414 15.46 7.30 -3.29
C MET A 414 15.55 8.24 -2.09
N ASP A 415 16.74 8.73 -1.79
CA ASP A 415 16.91 9.83 -0.86
C ASP A 415 16.61 11.18 -1.53
N CYS A 416 16.76 12.27 -0.79
CA CYS A 416 16.48 13.63 -1.28
C CYS A 416 17.45 14.12 -2.38
N ILE A 417 18.57 13.42 -2.62
CA ILE A 417 19.50 13.72 -3.71
C ILE A 417 19.29 12.81 -4.92
N GLY A 418 18.33 11.90 -4.86
CA GLY A 418 18.04 10.97 -5.95
C GLY A 418 18.99 9.78 -6.00
N GLU A 419 19.58 9.38 -4.87
CA GLU A 419 20.38 8.15 -4.77
C GLU A 419 19.52 7.00 -4.20
N PRO A 420 19.70 5.75 -4.68
CA PRO A 420 19.00 4.59 -4.14
C PRO A 420 19.23 4.43 -2.64
N LEU A 421 18.15 4.54 -1.87
CA LEU A 421 18.11 4.33 -0.44
C LEU A 421 17.62 2.92 -0.15
N ILE A 422 18.43 2.14 0.53
CA ILE A 422 18.03 0.86 1.09
C ILE A 422 18.51 0.77 2.53
N ARG A 423 17.57 0.75 3.47
CA ARG A 423 17.86 0.58 4.90
C ARG A 423 17.03 -0.57 5.43
N THR A 424 17.67 -1.37 6.27
CA THR A 424 16.98 -2.41 7.03
C THR A 424 17.35 -2.31 8.50
N ALA A 425 16.37 -2.55 9.36
CA ALA A 425 16.57 -2.59 10.80
C ALA A 425 15.84 -3.79 11.38
N LYS A 426 16.57 -4.65 12.07
CA LYS A 426 15.98 -5.82 12.70
C LYS A 426 15.18 -5.38 13.92
N ILE A 427 13.94 -5.86 14.03
CA ILE A 427 13.13 -5.79 15.24
C ILE A 427 13.13 -7.17 15.86
N ASP A 428 13.68 -7.27 17.07
CA ASP A 428 13.56 -8.48 17.87
C ASP A 428 12.20 -8.50 18.57
N ILE A 429 11.18 -8.94 17.83
CA ILE A 429 9.94 -9.39 18.46
C ILE A 429 10.09 -10.89 18.70
N SER A 430 10.34 -11.28 19.95
CA SER A 430 10.26 -12.68 20.32
C SER A 430 8.79 -13.05 20.50
N GLU A 431 8.11 -13.40 19.41
CA GLU A 431 6.83 -14.09 19.51
C GLU A 431 7.04 -15.60 19.66
N ASP A 432 6.07 -16.26 20.30
CA ASP A 432 6.08 -17.70 20.52
C ASP A 432 6.23 -18.43 19.17
N PRO A 433 7.14 -19.41 19.04
CA PRO A 433 7.36 -20.12 17.79
C PRO A 433 6.11 -20.81 17.22
N HIS A 434 5.06 -21.04 17.99
CA HIS A 434 3.83 -21.69 17.53
C HIS A 434 2.80 -20.73 16.91
N THR A 435 3.06 -19.42 16.89
CA THR A 435 2.11 -18.43 16.37
C THR A 435 2.25 -18.28 14.85
N GLY A 436 1.13 -18.25 14.14
CA GLY A 436 1.09 -17.86 12.74
C GLY A 436 0.94 -16.35 12.67
N VAL A 437 2.05 -15.65 12.37
CA VAL A 437 2.05 -14.20 12.48
C VAL A 437 1.67 -13.59 11.13
N MET A 438 0.40 -13.20 11.03
CA MET A 438 -0.03 -12.26 10.00
C MET A 438 0.27 -10.86 10.51
N VAL A 439 1.03 -10.07 9.76
CA VAL A 439 1.34 -8.68 10.14
C VAL A 439 0.72 -7.70 9.16
N ALA A 440 -0.07 -6.78 9.70
CA ALA A 440 -0.40 -5.53 9.06
C ALA A 440 0.47 -4.42 9.65
N LEU A 441 0.94 -3.49 8.82
CA LEU A 441 1.61 -2.28 9.30
C LEU A 441 1.01 -1.06 8.61
N ASP A 442 0.66 -0.08 9.42
CA ASP A 442 0.42 1.29 9.02
C ASP A 442 1.69 2.10 9.28
N VAL A 443 2.41 2.41 8.20
CA VAL A 443 3.67 3.16 8.30
C VAL A 443 3.43 4.61 8.74
N CYS A 444 2.32 5.22 8.32
CA CYS A 444 2.01 6.62 8.58
C CYS A 444 1.77 6.89 10.07
N GLN A 445 1.26 5.92 10.82
CA GLN A 445 1.10 6.02 12.27
C GLN A 445 2.10 5.17 13.06
N GLY A 446 2.89 4.32 12.40
CA GLY A 446 3.76 3.35 13.05
C GLY A 446 2.98 2.27 13.81
N ARG A 447 1.82 1.86 13.31
CA ARG A 447 0.94 0.89 13.97
C ARG A 447 0.99 -0.45 13.27
N GLY A 448 1.54 -1.44 13.93
CA GLY A 448 1.48 -2.84 13.55
C GLY A 448 0.23 -3.54 14.12
N VAL A 449 -0.21 -4.59 13.47
CA VAL A 449 -1.10 -5.60 14.02
C VAL A 449 -0.49 -6.95 13.76
N SER A 450 -0.34 -7.78 14.80
CA SER A 450 0.04 -9.19 14.66
C SER A 450 -1.12 -10.09 15.03
N LEU A 451 -1.27 -11.19 14.29
CA LEU A 451 -2.15 -12.29 14.68
C LEU A 451 -1.37 -13.33 15.46
N ASP A 452 -1.91 -13.74 16.59
CA ASP A 452 -1.49 -14.92 17.32
C ASP A 452 -2.68 -15.89 17.42
N HIS A 453 -2.54 -17.09 16.85
CA HIS A 453 -3.58 -18.13 16.90
C HIS A 453 -4.01 -18.53 18.32
N THR A 454 -3.15 -18.31 19.33
CA THR A 454 -3.41 -18.65 20.73
C THR A 454 -3.91 -17.48 21.55
N SER A 455 -3.35 -16.28 21.34
CA SER A 455 -3.64 -15.11 22.18
C SER A 455 -4.40 -13.99 21.47
N GLY A 456 -4.76 -14.22 20.21
CA GLY A 456 -5.64 -13.38 19.41
C GLY A 456 -4.94 -12.29 18.61
N VAL A 457 -5.67 -11.23 18.27
CA VAL A 457 -5.12 -10.11 17.48
C VAL A 457 -4.46 -9.11 18.42
N HIS A 458 -3.19 -8.81 18.20
CA HIS A 458 -2.42 -7.82 18.96
C HIS A 458 -2.25 -6.55 18.14
N ILE A 459 -2.67 -5.42 18.72
CA ILE A 459 -2.34 -4.10 18.16
C ILE A 459 -1.08 -3.59 18.83
N LEU A 460 -0.11 -3.31 17.97
CA LEU A 460 1.28 -3.03 18.29
C LEU A 460 1.57 -1.60 17.82
N ASP A 461 1.69 -0.63 18.74
CA ASP A 461 2.14 0.72 18.36
C ASP A 461 3.68 0.77 18.49
N LEU A 462 4.37 1.29 17.46
CA LEU A 462 5.78 1.67 17.58
C LEU A 462 5.87 2.76 18.65
N VAL A 463 6.65 2.49 19.70
CA VAL A 463 6.84 3.44 20.79
C VAL A 463 7.71 4.61 20.29
N LEU A 464 7.10 5.79 20.22
CA LEU A 464 7.75 7.08 19.91
C LEU A 464 8.35 7.72 21.16
#